data_AF-A0A3B8P4D2-F1
#
_entry.id   AF-A0A3B8P4D2-F1
#
_cell.length_a   1.000
_cell.length_b   1.000
_cell.length_c   1.000
_cell.angle_alpha   90.00
_cell.angle_beta   90.00
_cell.angle_gamma   90.00
#
_symmetry.space_group_name_H-M   'P 1'
#
loop_
_entity.id
_entity.type
_entity.pdbx_description
1 polymer ?
#
loop_
_entity_poly.entity_id
_entity_poly.type
_entity_poly.pdbx_seq_one_letter_code
_entity_poly.pdbx_strand_id
1 'polypeptide(L)' 'LVLHGGSGIPDEEIRAAIHAGIRKINFATDICYAFLDKVDEVYHRPERIIAIDNFMKEPIQAVTEFALNKIALVGAENKA' A
#
# COMPACT_ATOMS: atom_id res chain seq x y z
N LEU A 1 0.29 -18.24 11.86
CA LEU A 1 -1.09 -18.00 11.34
C LEU A 1 -1.04 -16.97 10.21
N VAL A 2 -2.00 -17.01 9.27
CA VAL A 2 -2.10 -16.09 8.12
C VAL A 2 -3.43 -15.31 8.20
N LEU A 3 -3.39 -14.00 7.98
CA LEU A 3 -4.57 -13.15 7.81
C LEU A 3 -4.79 -12.90 6.31
N HIS A 4 -5.81 -13.54 5.75
CA HIS A 4 -6.26 -13.24 4.40
C HIS A 4 -7.20 -12.03 4.44
N GLY A 5 -6.98 -11.04 3.56
CA GLY A 5 -7.83 -9.85 3.48
C GLY A 5 -7.54 -8.79 4.56
N GLY A 6 -6.28 -8.34 4.67
CA GLY A 6 -5.90 -7.25 5.56
C GLY A 6 -6.33 -5.85 5.10
N SER A 7 -6.84 -5.72 3.87
CA SER A 7 -7.28 -4.44 3.33
C SER A 7 -8.53 -3.91 4.02
N GLY A 8 -8.55 -2.62 4.33
CA GLY A 8 -9.65 -1.96 5.05
C GLY A 8 -9.77 -2.30 6.54
N ILE A 9 -8.93 -3.19 7.07
CA ILE A 9 -8.88 -3.46 8.51
C ILE A 9 -8.15 -2.29 9.21
N PRO A 10 -8.70 -1.73 10.30
CA PRO A 10 -8.03 -0.69 11.06
C PRO A 10 -6.65 -1.13 11.58
N ASP A 11 -5.70 -0.20 11.59
CA ASP A 11 -4.33 -0.48 11.99
C ASP A 11 -4.21 -1.07 13.41
N GLU A 12 -5.07 -0.65 14.35
CA GLU A 12 -5.08 -1.21 15.71
C GLU A 12 -5.51 -2.68 15.74
N GLU A 13 -6.44 -3.08 14.88
CA GLU A 13 -6.86 -4.49 14.76
C GLU A 13 -5.78 -5.33 14.09
N ILE A 14 -5.06 -4.77 13.12
CA ILE A 14 -3.87 -5.41 12.54
C ILE A 14 -2.82 -5.66 13.64
N ARG A 15 -2.54 -4.66 14.48
CA ARG A 15 -1.61 -4.82 15.62
C ARG A 15 -2.12 -5.88 16.60
N ALA A 16 -3.40 -5.86 16.96
CA ALA A 16 -3.98 -6.87 17.85
C ALA A 16 -3.83 -8.30 17.27
N ALA A 17 -4.09 -8.47 15.97
CA ALA A 17 -3.94 -9.75 15.28
C ALA A 17 -2.48 -10.27 15.30
N ILE A 18 -1.50 -9.38 15.17
CA ILE A 18 -0.07 -9.71 15.31
C ILE A 18 0.23 -10.17 16.75
N HIS A 19 -0.25 -9.47 17.77
CA HIS A 19 -0.09 -9.89 19.17
C HIS A 19 -0.73 -11.26 19.43
N ALA A 20 -1.83 -11.59 18.73
CA ALA A 20 -2.50 -12.89 18.79
C ALA A 20 -1.82 -14.01 17.96
N GLY A 21 -0.69 -13.75 17.29
CA GLY A 21 0.13 -14.78 16.62
C GLY A 21 0.03 -14.83 15.09
N ILE A 22 -0.60 -13.85 14.44
CA ILE A 22 -0.51 -13.67 12.99
C ILE A 22 0.91 -13.25 12.60
N ARG A 23 1.47 -13.88 11.55
CA ARG A 23 2.83 -13.61 11.06
C ARG A 23 2.90 -13.37 9.55
N LYS A 24 1.77 -13.44 8.85
CA LYS A 24 1.64 -13.11 7.43
C LYS A 24 0.29 -12.44 7.21
N ILE A 25 0.28 -11.30 6.52
CA ILE A 25 -0.93 -10.53 6.19
C ILE A 25 -0.94 -10.23 4.70
N ASN A 26 -2.11 -10.29 4.07
CA ASN A 26 -2.29 -9.95 2.66
C ASN A 26 -2.99 -8.59 2.52
N PHE A 27 -2.37 -7.62 1.85
CA PHE A 27 -2.98 -6.34 1.46
C PHE A 27 -3.03 -6.25 -0.07
N ALA A 28 -4.23 -6.32 -0.65
CA ALA A 28 -4.39 -6.35 -2.12
C ALA A 28 -5.27 -5.20 -2.60
N THR A 29 -6.44 -5.00 -1.98
CA THR A 29 -7.34 -3.93 -2.39
C THR A 29 -6.74 -2.56 -2.11
N ASP A 30 -6.14 -2.35 -0.94
CA ASP A 30 -5.57 -1.05 -0.57
C ASP A 30 -4.35 -0.66 -1.44
N ILE A 31 -3.53 -1.63 -1.86
CA ILE A 31 -2.40 -1.35 -2.76
C ILE A 31 -2.88 -0.99 -4.17
N CYS A 32 -4.00 -1.56 -4.62
CA CYS A 32 -4.66 -1.16 -5.86
C CYS A 32 -5.25 0.25 -5.76
N TYR A 33 -5.86 0.62 -4.62
CA TYR A 33 -6.35 1.98 -4.41
C TYR A 33 -5.20 3.00 -4.40
N ALA A 34 -4.11 2.73 -3.68
CA ALA A 34 -2.93 3.61 -3.68
C ALA A 34 -2.41 3.90 -5.10
N PHE A 35 -2.46 2.90 -5.99
CA PHE A 35 -2.13 3.07 -7.40
C PHE A 35 -3.18 3.89 -8.15
N LEU A 36 -4.46 3.47 -8.09
CA LEU A 36 -5.54 4.04 -8.89
C LEU A 36 -5.84 5.48 -8.51
N ASP A 37 -5.81 5.82 -7.21
CA ASP A 37 -6.04 7.18 -6.73
C ASP A 37 -4.96 8.13 -7.27
N LYS A 38 -3.70 7.67 -7.29
CA LYS A 38 -2.61 8.47 -7.83
C LYS A 38 -2.65 8.56 -9.36
N VAL A 39 -3.07 7.49 -10.05
CA VAL A 39 -3.33 7.52 -11.50
C VAL A 39 -4.40 8.57 -11.82
N ASP A 40 -5.52 8.56 -11.09
CA ASP A 40 -6.62 9.51 -11.28
C ASP A 40 -6.15 10.95 -11.07
N GLU A 41 -5.40 11.19 -9.99
CA GLU A 41 -4.83 12.50 -9.68
C GLU A 41 -3.92 13.00 -10.81
N VAL A 42 -2.93 12.19 -11.24
CA VAL A 42 -1.98 12.59 -12.29
C VAL A 42 -2.65 12.77 -13.64
N TYR A 43 -3.63 11.91 -13.95
CA TYR A 43 -4.35 11.96 -15.22
C TYR A 43 -5.17 13.23 -15.40
N HIS A 44 -5.78 13.73 -14.32
CA HIS A 44 -6.62 14.92 -14.34
C HIS A 44 -5.84 16.24 -14.17
N ARG A 45 -4.51 16.21 -14.07
CA ARG A 45 -3.70 17.43 -14.03
C ARG A 45 -3.78 18.21 -15.35
N PRO A 46 -3.74 19.56 -15.31
CA PRO A 46 -3.74 20.40 -16.52
C PRO A 46 -2.57 20.06 -17.45
N GLU A 47 -1.39 19.81 -16.88
CA GLU A 47 -0.20 19.33 -17.58
C GLU A 47 -0.27 17.83 -17.86
N ARG A 48 -0.90 17.47 -18.97
CA ARG A 48 -1.02 16.06 -19.36
C ARG A 48 0.34 15.44 -19.66
N ILE A 49 0.76 14.46 -18.84
CA ILE A 49 1.95 13.64 -19.09
C ILE A 49 1.57 12.44 -19.96
N ILE A 50 2.01 12.43 -21.22
CA ILE A 50 1.73 11.34 -22.18
C ILE A 50 2.79 10.24 -22.11
N ALA A 51 4.04 10.62 -21.82
CA ALA A 51 5.16 9.69 -21.73
C ALA A 51 4.94 8.74 -20.54
N ILE A 52 4.67 7.47 -20.82
CA ILE A 52 4.23 6.48 -19.82
C ILE A 52 5.25 6.27 -18.70
N ASP A 53 6.54 6.32 -19.02
CA ASP A 53 7.65 6.22 -18.08
C ASP A 53 7.65 7.37 -17.06
N ASN A 54 7.25 8.57 -17.48
CA ASN A 54 7.09 9.72 -16.59
C ASN A 54 5.77 9.67 -15.84
N PHE A 55 4.66 9.33 -16.52
CA PHE A 55 3.34 9.21 -15.92
C PHE A 55 3.32 8.21 -14.75
N MET A 56 3.99 7.07 -14.91
CA MET A 56 3.98 5.97 -13.94
C MET A 56 4.84 6.23 -12.70
N LYS A 57 5.68 7.27 -12.67
CA LYS A 57 6.57 7.56 -11.52
C LYS A 57 5.79 7.75 -10.23
N GLU A 58 4.78 8.62 -10.25
CA GLU A 58 4.02 8.95 -9.05
C GLU A 58 3.11 7.79 -8.59
N PRO A 59 2.37 7.08 -9.46
CA PRO A 59 1.63 5.89 -9.05
C PRO A 59 2.50 4.78 -8.46
N ILE A 60 3.69 4.53 -9.01
CA ILE A 60 4.64 3.56 -8.45
C ILE A 60 5.16 4.03 -7.10
N GLN A 61 5.42 5.33 -6.94
CA GLN A 61 5.82 5.91 -5.66
C GLN A 61 4.71 5.74 -4.60
N ALA A 62 3.45 6.00 -4.94
CA ALA A 62 2.32 5.83 -4.03
C ALA A 62 2.18 4.38 -3.54
N VAL A 63 2.35 3.41 -4.45
CA VAL A 63 2.40 1.97 -4.09
C VAL A 63 3.58 1.67 -3.17
N THR A 64 4.73 2.26 -3.43
CA THR A 64 5.94 2.08 -2.61
C THR A 64 5.72 2.62 -1.19
N GLU A 65 5.18 3.83 -1.08
CA GLU A 65 4.85 4.46 0.21
C GLU A 65 3.82 3.64 0.98
N PHE A 66 2.77 3.14 0.31
CA PHE A 66 1.82 2.22 0.92
C PHE A 66 2.51 0.96 1.48
N ALA A 67 3.37 0.32 0.69
CA ALA A 67 4.09 -0.89 1.11
C ALA A 67 5.00 -0.61 2.32
N LEU A 68 5.76 0.48 2.31
CA LEU A 68 6.62 0.90 3.42
C LEU A 68 5.81 1.16 4.69
N ASN A 69 4.67 1.86 4.58
CA ASN A 69 3.77 2.11 5.70
C ASN A 69 3.23 0.79 6.29
N LYS A 70 2.86 -0.18 5.44
CA LYS A 70 2.40 -1.49 5.92
C LYS A 70 3.52 -2.35 6.51
N ILE A 71 4.75 -2.28 6.00
CA ILE A 71 5.93 -2.92 6.60
C ILE A 71 6.18 -2.37 8.01
N ALA A 72 6.09 -1.06 8.18
CA ALA A 72 6.24 -0.41 9.47
C ALA A 72 5.11 -0.79 10.44
N LEU A 73 3.86 -0.73 9.97
CA LEU A 73 2.68 -1.12 10.76
C LEU A 73 2.80 -2.53 11.35
N VAL A 74 3.32 -3.49 10.57
CA VAL A 74 3.47 -4.88 11.01
C VAL A 74 4.79 -5.16 11.75
N GLY A 75 5.63 -4.15 11.95
CA GLY A 75 6.91 -4.25 12.67
C GLY A 75 7.97 -5.08 11.93
N ALA A 76 7.90 -5.14 10.60
CA ALA A 76 8.83 -5.91 9.77
C ALA A 76 10.02 -5.09 9.22
N GLU A 77 10.04 -3.79 9.49
CA GLU A 77 11.14 -2.90 9.11
C GLU A 77 12.49 -3.37 9.69
N ASN A 78 13.53 -3.36 8.86
CA ASN A 78 14.90 -3.74 9.24
C ASN A 78 15.05 -5.18 9.77
N LYS A 79 14.19 -6.12 9.34
CA LYS A 79 14.23 -7.55 9.73
C LYS A 79 14.70 -8.49 8.60
N ALA A 80 15.49 -7.98 7.65
CA ALA A 80 16.04 -8.73 6.53
C ALA A 80 17.15 -9.71 6.96
#